data_AF-A0A6A4IF17-F1
#
_entry.id   AF-A0A6A4IF17-F1
#
_cell.length_a   1.000
_cell.length_b   1.000
_cell.length_c   1.000
_cell.angle_alpha   90.00
_cell.angle_beta   90.00
_cell.angle_gamma   90.00
#
_symmetry.space_group_name_H-M   'P 1'
#
loop_
_entity.id
_entity.type
_entity.pdbx_description
1 polymer ?
#
loop_
_entity_poly.entity_id
_entity_poly.type
_entity_poly.pdbx_seq_one_letter_code
_entity_poly.pdbx_strand_id
1 'polypeptide(L)'
;MNAATITIDLELFTLLRDYAALINRFVVDCILLNPHFQKYPPSKQYERAFYKTVIAKLEDALANSDDEEEEIDPRILGHYLSILPPSGLLSGSSGAALRDQICDRGLPLVEVPSKSFLTHFWKPYSSQAAPPSNPVNLADYQSSTLEESRTTIESGTTGLRTWFASHVMARYLIQNRDIIEGKRVLELGSGVGFLGIIAASLQQLSSRNTPSTSPSIWLTDANEEVLTLCRRNVQLPCNLSSTHQSVHFRVLDWEEALQPDVALLKAILQDEINPDVILGADIVFDPTLVPSLVALIALSLRPGLERGT
;
A
#
# COMPACT_ATOMS: atom_id res chain seq x y z
N MET A 1 -8.60 12.63 16.72
CA MET A 1 -9.11 12.27 15.37
C MET A 1 -8.33 13.08 14.35
N ASN A 2 -7.61 12.52 13.38
CA ASN A 2 -6.61 11.44 13.34
C ASN A 2 -5.85 11.76 12.03
N ALA A 3 -4.51 11.67 12.01
CA ALA A 3 -3.79 11.70 10.74
C ALA A 3 -4.30 10.51 9.90
N ALA A 4 -5.06 10.79 8.85
CA ALA A 4 -5.76 9.79 8.05
C ALA A 4 -4.82 9.30 6.95
N THR A 5 -4.53 8.00 6.95
CA THR A 5 -4.12 7.31 5.73
C THR A 5 -5.40 7.08 4.95
N ILE A 6 -5.68 7.93 3.97
CA ILE A 6 -6.83 7.75 3.09
C ILE A 6 -6.34 6.91 1.92
N THR A 7 -6.66 5.62 1.95
CA THR A 7 -6.82 4.91 0.69
C THR A 7 -8.03 5.53 0.01
N ILE A 8 -8.00 5.78 -1.31
CA ILE A 8 -9.18 6.23 -2.05
C ILE A 8 -10.15 5.05 -2.15
N ASP A 9 -10.67 4.65 -1.01
CA ASP A 9 -11.57 3.55 -0.78
C ASP A 9 -12.57 4.09 0.25
N LEU A 10 -13.58 4.81 -0.27
CA LEU A 10 -14.81 5.24 0.40
C LEU A 10 -14.71 6.23 1.58
N GLU A 11 -13.61 6.28 2.35
CA GLU A 11 -13.44 7.22 3.48
C GLU A 11 -13.34 8.68 3.05
N LEU A 12 -12.85 8.95 1.83
CA LEU A 12 -12.84 10.31 1.28
C LEU A 12 -14.26 10.77 0.89
N PHE A 13 -15.11 9.82 0.47
CA PHE A 13 -16.49 10.09 0.08
C PHE A 13 -17.46 10.21 1.25
N THR A 14 -17.13 9.72 2.44
CA THR A 14 -17.94 9.97 3.64
C THR A 14 -17.80 11.40 4.17
N LEU A 15 -16.73 12.10 3.77
CA LEU A 15 -16.46 13.51 4.09
C LEU A 15 -17.10 14.51 3.10
N LEU A 16 -17.39 14.07 1.87
CA LEU A 16 -17.99 14.90 0.80
C LEU A 16 -19.53 14.83 0.75
N ARG A 17 -20.15 14.41 1.85
CA ARG A 17 -21.49 13.79 1.88
C ARG A 17 -22.65 14.64 1.32
N ASP A 18 -22.48 15.96 1.19
CA ASP A 18 -23.62 16.86 1.00
C ASP A 18 -23.62 17.65 -0.32
N TYR A 19 -22.69 17.38 -1.27
CA TYR A 19 -22.64 18.15 -2.52
C TYR A 19 -22.22 17.28 -3.72
N ALA A 20 -23.19 16.89 -4.57
CA ALA A 20 -22.94 16.11 -5.78
C ALA A 20 -21.93 16.81 -6.70
N ALA A 21 -22.00 18.14 -6.83
CA ALA A 21 -21.01 18.94 -7.57
C ALA A 21 -19.57 18.78 -7.05
N LEU A 22 -19.35 18.72 -5.72
CA LEU A 22 -18.01 18.52 -5.16
C LEU A 22 -17.50 17.10 -5.42
N ILE A 23 -18.37 16.09 -5.30
CA ILE A 23 -18.03 14.70 -5.60
C ILE A 23 -17.67 14.54 -7.08
N ASN A 24 -18.50 15.09 -7.98
CA ASN A 24 -18.25 15.10 -9.43
C ASN A 24 -16.88 15.68 -9.74
N ARG A 25 -16.61 16.91 -9.27
CA ARG A 25 -15.35 17.61 -9.51
C ARG A 25 -14.16 16.83 -8.96
N PHE A 26 -14.26 16.31 -7.73
CA PHE A 26 -13.19 15.53 -7.13
C PHE A 26 -12.89 14.25 -7.94
N VAL A 27 -13.92 13.47 -8.28
CA VAL A 27 -13.73 12.22 -9.05
C VAL A 27 -13.11 12.52 -10.41
N VAL A 28 -13.58 13.56 -11.10
CA VAL A 28 -13.07 13.87 -12.42
C VAL A 28 -11.64 14.43 -12.35
N ASP A 29 -11.43 15.51 -11.60
CA ASP A 29 -10.17 16.25 -11.63
C ASP A 29 -9.06 15.50 -10.87
N CYS A 30 -9.40 14.86 -9.75
CA CYS A 30 -8.41 14.25 -8.86
C CYS A 30 -8.20 12.75 -9.09
N ILE A 31 -9.17 12.04 -9.69
CA ILE A 31 -9.09 10.59 -9.93
C ILE A 31 -8.98 10.29 -11.43
N LEU A 32 -10.03 10.58 -12.19
CA LEU A 32 -10.18 10.13 -13.58
C LEU A 32 -9.15 10.77 -14.52
N LEU A 33 -8.97 12.09 -14.42
CA LEU A 33 -8.06 12.85 -15.28
C LEU A 33 -6.64 12.94 -14.71
N ASN A 34 -6.40 12.39 -13.52
CA ASN A 34 -5.10 12.48 -12.87
C ASN A 34 -4.10 11.55 -13.56
N PRO A 35 -2.99 12.09 -14.14
CA PRO A 35 -2.01 11.28 -14.85
C PRO A 35 -1.36 10.18 -13.99
N HIS A 36 -1.35 10.36 -12.67
CA HIS A 36 -0.85 9.35 -11.74
C HIS A 36 -1.64 8.05 -11.84
N PHE A 37 -2.98 8.12 -11.83
CA PHE A 37 -3.84 6.93 -11.90
C PHE A 37 -3.92 6.33 -13.31
N GLN A 38 -3.55 7.07 -14.35
CA GLN A 38 -3.36 6.52 -15.68
C GLN A 38 -2.06 5.70 -15.77
N LYS A 39 -1.01 6.14 -15.07
CA LYS A 39 0.29 5.45 -15.05
C LYS A 39 0.31 4.28 -14.06
N TYR A 40 -0.37 4.40 -12.94
CA TYR A 40 -0.46 3.42 -11.86
C TYR A 40 -1.93 3.06 -11.58
N PRO A 41 -2.63 2.43 -12.55
CA PRO A 41 -4.05 2.14 -12.40
C PRO A 41 -4.28 0.97 -11.43
N PRO A 42 -5.38 1.01 -10.65
CA PRO A 42 -5.84 -0.18 -9.94
C PRO A 42 -6.36 -1.23 -10.93
N SER A 43 -6.64 -2.44 -10.45
CA SER A 43 -7.21 -3.48 -11.31
C SER A 43 -8.58 -3.07 -11.86
N LYS A 44 -8.92 -3.54 -13.07
CA LYS A 44 -10.24 -3.28 -13.67
C LYS A 44 -11.40 -3.70 -12.77
N GLN A 45 -11.22 -4.78 -12.02
CA GLN A 45 -12.22 -5.25 -11.05
C GLN A 45 -12.43 -4.23 -9.93
N TYR A 46 -11.34 -3.67 -9.39
CA TYR A 46 -11.41 -2.61 -8.38
C TYR A 46 -12.02 -1.34 -8.96
N GLU A 47 -11.58 -0.91 -10.15
CA GLU A 47 -12.16 0.26 -10.83
C GLU A 47 -13.68 0.13 -10.99
N ARG A 48 -14.17 -1.03 -11.46
CA ARG A 48 -15.62 -1.27 -11.59
C ARG A 48 -16.34 -1.12 -10.25
N ALA A 49 -15.82 -1.74 -9.19
CA ALA A 49 -16.43 -1.67 -7.86
C ALA A 49 -16.41 -0.24 -7.31
N PHE A 50 -15.30 0.46 -7.49
CA PHE A 50 -15.11 1.86 -7.10
C PHE A 50 -16.11 2.77 -7.80
N TYR A 51 -16.12 2.79 -9.14
CA TYR A 51 -16.99 3.67 -9.92
C TYR A 51 -18.47 3.33 -9.73
N LYS A 52 -18.84 2.06 -9.57
CA LYS A 52 -20.21 1.67 -9.20
C LYS A 52 -20.62 2.30 -7.86
N THR A 53 -19.72 2.34 -6.88
CA THR A 53 -20.02 2.93 -5.58
C THR A 53 -20.05 4.45 -5.63
N VAL A 54 -19.17 5.07 -6.43
CA VAL A 54 -19.19 6.52 -6.68
C VAL A 54 -20.50 6.94 -7.33
N ILE A 55 -20.95 6.24 -8.38
CA ILE A 55 -22.21 6.50 -9.06
C ILE A 55 -23.38 6.39 -8.08
N ALA A 56 -23.46 5.29 -7.30
CA ALA A 56 -24.53 5.12 -6.32
C ALA A 56 -24.56 6.25 -5.27
N LYS A 57 -23.40 6.76 -4.85
CA LYS A 57 -23.31 7.91 -3.93
C LYS A 57 -23.73 9.22 -4.58
N LEU A 58 -23.39 9.42 -5.86
CA LEU A 58 -23.83 10.59 -6.61
C LEU A 58 -25.34 10.56 -6.84
N GLU A 59 -25.91 9.41 -7.20
CA GLU A 59 -27.37 9.22 -7.33
C GLU A 59 -28.09 9.54 -6.01
N ASP A 60 -27.57 9.08 -4.87
CA ASP A 60 -28.11 9.39 -3.55
C ASP A 60 -27.99 10.89 -3.21
N ALA A 61 -26.86 11.53 -3.53
CA ALA A 61 -26.68 12.96 -3.32
C ALA A 61 -27.63 13.81 -4.18
N LEU A 62 -27.82 13.44 -5.46
CA LEU A 62 -28.72 14.11 -6.40
C LEU A 62 -30.21 13.91 -6.03
N ALA A 63 -30.58 12.74 -5.52
CA ALA A 63 -31.94 12.51 -5.03
C ALA A 63 -32.30 13.42 -3.84
N ASN A 64 -31.30 13.99 -3.16
CA ASN A 64 -31.45 14.89 -2.03
C ASN A 64 -31.08 16.36 -2.36
N SER A 65 -30.80 16.71 -3.62
CA SER A 65 -30.49 18.09 -4.02
C SER A 65 -31.77 18.89 -4.30
N ASP A 66 -31.74 20.19 -3.96
CA ASP A 66 -32.80 21.15 -4.33
C ASP A 66 -32.66 21.67 -5.78
N ASP A 67 -31.56 21.30 -6.45
CA ASP A 67 -31.24 21.69 -7.83
C ASP A 67 -31.48 20.50 -8.77
N GLU A 68 -32.55 20.60 -9.59
CA GLU A 68 -32.95 19.59 -10.56
C GLU A 68 -32.05 19.55 -11.81
N GLU A 69 -31.16 20.53 -12.00
CA GLU A 69 -30.19 20.55 -13.11
C GLU A 69 -28.87 19.85 -12.76
N GLU A 70 -28.62 19.53 -11.48
CA GLU A 70 -27.44 18.76 -11.11
C GLU A 70 -27.51 17.34 -11.68
N GLU A 71 -26.44 16.93 -12.38
CA GLU A 71 -26.32 15.60 -12.96
C GLU A 71 -24.95 14.98 -12.64
N ILE A 72 -24.83 13.67 -12.86
CA ILE A 72 -23.55 12.98 -12.80
C ILE A 72 -22.72 13.40 -14.01
N ASP A 73 -21.47 13.80 -13.79
CA ASP A 73 -20.59 14.21 -14.88
C ASP A 73 -20.47 13.06 -15.92
N PRO A 74 -20.76 13.31 -17.20
CA PRO A 74 -20.82 12.27 -18.22
C PRO A 74 -19.50 11.53 -18.40
N ARG A 75 -18.36 12.11 -18.01
CA ARG A 75 -17.05 11.45 -18.05
C ARG A 75 -16.96 10.29 -17.05
N ILE A 76 -17.62 10.39 -15.90
CA ILE A 76 -17.67 9.32 -14.88
C ILE A 76 -18.42 8.11 -15.44
N LEU A 77 -19.61 8.35 -15.99
CA LEU A 77 -20.43 7.30 -16.61
C LEU A 77 -19.74 6.70 -17.83
N GLY A 78 -19.16 7.55 -18.70
CA GLY A 78 -18.39 7.11 -19.86
C GLY A 78 -17.22 6.21 -19.49
N HIS A 79 -16.46 6.55 -18.45
CA HIS A 79 -15.37 5.70 -17.96
C HIS A 79 -15.90 4.37 -17.41
N TYR A 80 -16.92 4.40 -16.56
CA TYR A 80 -17.51 3.19 -15.98
C TYR A 80 -17.99 2.22 -17.07
N LEU A 81 -18.69 2.72 -18.10
CA LEU A 81 -19.11 1.90 -19.24
C LEU A 81 -17.93 1.31 -20.01
N SER A 82 -16.84 2.08 -20.18
CA SER A 82 -15.66 1.63 -20.91
C SER A 82 -14.91 0.48 -20.22
N ILE A 83 -15.01 0.37 -18.89
CA ILE A 83 -14.33 -0.66 -18.12
C ILE A 83 -15.19 -1.90 -17.88
N LEU A 84 -16.49 -1.88 -18.19
CA LEU A 84 -17.36 -3.06 -18.10
C LEU A 84 -16.85 -4.18 -19.02
N PRO A 85 -17.02 -5.46 -18.61
CA PRO A 85 -16.74 -6.56 -19.52
C PRO A 85 -17.63 -6.40 -20.76
N PRO A 86 -17.14 -6.73 -21.97
CA PRO A 86 -17.99 -6.68 -23.16
C PRO A 86 -19.21 -7.56 -22.90
N SER A 87 -20.39 -6.95 -22.94
CA SER A 87 -21.65 -7.67 -22.82
C SER A 87 -21.64 -8.78 -23.86
N GLY A 88 -21.56 -10.03 -23.41
CA GLY A 88 -21.73 -11.21 -24.24
C GLY A 88 -23.17 -11.30 -24.72
N LEU A 89 -23.56 -10.42 -25.64
CA LEU A 89 -24.66 -10.70 -26.53
C LEU A 89 -24.07 -11.58 -27.64
N LEU A 90 -24.52 -12.83 -27.67
CA LEU A 90 -24.45 -13.72 -28.81
C LEU A 90 -25.16 -13.04 -29.99
N SER A 91 -24.51 -12.09 -30.63
CA SER A 91 -24.94 -11.58 -31.92
C SER A 91 -24.46 -12.58 -32.95
N GLY A 92 -25.36 -13.45 -33.38
CA GLY A 92 -25.12 -14.43 -34.43
C GLY A 92 -24.57 -13.74 -35.68
N SER A 93 -23.27 -13.86 -35.88
CA SER A 93 -22.64 -13.67 -37.19
C SER A 93 -21.80 -14.90 -37.45
N SER A 94 -22.30 -15.69 -38.39
CA SER A 94 -21.69 -16.89 -38.93
C SER A 94 -20.31 -16.57 -39.54
N GLY A 95 -19.26 -16.68 -38.73
CA GLY A 95 -17.87 -16.74 -39.15
C GLY A 95 -17.31 -18.13 -38.85
N ALA A 96 -17.16 -18.96 -39.89
CA ALA A 96 -16.64 -20.31 -39.78
C ALA A 96 -15.11 -20.30 -39.52
N ALA A 97 -14.69 -20.12 -38.26
CA ALA A 97 -13.27 -20.28 -37.90
C ALA A 97 -12.98 -20.61 -36.41
N LEU A 98 -13.98 -21.01 -35.60
CA LEU A 98 -13.78 -21.28 -34.16
C LEU A 98 -14.40 -22.62 -33.70
N ARG A 99 -14.23 -23.66 -34.50
CA ARG A 99 -14.59 -25.04 -34.14
C ARG A 99 -13.34 -25.87 -33.87
N ASP A 100 -12.64 -25.61 -32.76
CA ASP A 100 -11.77 -26.65 -32.16
C ASP A 100 -11.33 -26.41 -30.71
N GLN A 101 -12.04 -25.61 -29.91
CA GLN A 101 -11.74 -25.46 -28.48
C GLN A 101 -12.97 -25.45 -27.58
N ILE A 102 -13.92 -26.35 -27.84
CA ILE A 102 -14.98 -26.67 -26.87
C ILE A 102 -14.56 -27.95 -26.14
N CYS A 103 -13.76 -27.78 -25.09
CA CYS A 103 -13.71 -28.76 -24.01
C CYS A 103 -14.75 -28.34 -22.96
N ASP A 104 -15.61 -29.30 -22.66
CA ASP A 104 -16.79 -29.22 -21.80
C ASP A 104 -16.53 -28.67 -20.40
N ARG A 105 -17.58 -28.03 -19.85
CA ARG A 105 -17.75 -27.42 -18.52
C ARG A 105 -17.22 -25.98 -18.37
N GLY A 106 -18.08 -25.06 -18.79
CA GLY A 106 -17.99 -23.64 -18.48
C GLY A 106 -18.03 -23.37 -16.97
N LEU A 107 -16.86 -23.33 -16.36
CA LEU A 107 -16.61 -22.36 -15.29
C LEU A 107 -16.38 -21.01 -15.98
N PRO A 108 -16.93 -19.89 -15.48
CA PRO A 108 -16.50 -18.58 -15.96
C PRO A 108 -14.98 -18.56 -15.84
N LEU A 109 -14.27 -18.14 -16.90
CA LEU A 109 -12.84 -17.83 -16.82
C LEU A 109 -12.71 -16.85 -15.66
N VAL A 110 -12.29 -17.36 -14.50
CA VAL A 110 -11.94 -16.53 -13.36
C VAL A 110 -10.77 -15.71 -13.89
N GLU A 111 -11.02 -14.44 -14.23
CA GLU A 111 -9.96 -13.51 -14.57
C GLU A 111 -8.93 -13.65 -13.43
N VAL A 112 -7.75 -14.16 -13.76
CA VAL A 112 -6.64 -14.24 -12.80
C VAL A 112 -6.53 -12.84 -12.20
N PRO A 113 -6.60 -12.66 -10.88
CA PRO A 113 -6.67 -11.33 -10.30
C PRO A 113 -5.48 -10.52 -10.79
N SER A 114 -5.76 -9.46 -11.54
CA SER A 114 -4.72 -8.61 -12.09
C SER A 114 -4.02 -7.90 -10.94
N LYS A 115 -2.69 -7.83 -11.02
CA LYS A 115 -1.87 -6.98 -10.15
C LYS A 115 -2.47 -5.58 -10.16
N SER A 116 -2.64 -4.98 -8.98
CA SER A 116 -3.33 -3.70 -8.80
C SER A 116 -2.37 -2.71 -8.19
N PHE A 117 -2.23 -1.52 -8.78
CA PHE A 117 -1.62 -0.41 -8.06
C PHE A 117 -2.62 0.16 -7.07
N LEU A 118 -2.21 0.33 -5.82
CA LEU A 118 -2.93 1.12 -4.84
C LEU A 118 -2.09 2.34 -4.51
N THR A 119 -2.76 3.47 -4.29
CA THR A 119 -2.13 4.69 -3.83
C THR A 119 -2.77 5.12 -2.52
N HIS A 120 -1.95 5.17 -1.48
CA HIS A 120 -2.34 5.62 -0.15
C HIS A 120 -1.94 7.07 0.03
N PHE A 121 -2.87 7.90 0.49
CA PHE A 121 -2.61 9.30 0.81
C PHE A 121 -2.45 9.46 2.32
N TRP A 122 -1.45 10.21 2.76
CA TRP A 122 -1.19 10.43 4.18
C TRP A 122 -0.63 11.83 4.44
N LYS A 123 -0.91 12.40 5.61
CA LYS A 123 -0.40 13.73 5.96
C LYS A 123 0.97 13.62 6.63
N PRO A 124 2.00 14.34 6.16
CA PRO A 124 3.34 14.26 6.72
C PRO A 124 3.50 14.96 8.08
N TYR A 125 2.52 15.80 8.45
CA TYR A 125 2.46 16.51 9.71
C TYR A 125 1.09 16.29 10.36
N SER A 126 1.07 16.06 11.68
CA SER A 126 -0.16 16.07 12.43
C SER A 126 -0.72 17.49 12.44
N SER A 127 -1.75 17.76 11.65
CA SER A 127 -2.56 18.96 11.85
C SER A 127 -3.29 18.81 13.17
N GLN A 128 -2.86 19.55 14.21
CA GLN A 128 -3.70 19.72 15.38
C GLN A 128 -4.97 20.46 14.95
N ALA A 129 -6.11 19.77 15.04
CA ALA A 129 -7.44 20.34 15.23
C ALA A 129 -7.86 21.54 14.34
N ALA A 130 -7.44 21.60 13.07
CA ALA A 130 -8.19 22.42 12.13
C ALA A 130 -9.54 21.70 11.89
N PRO A 131 -10.69 22.37 12.04
CA PRO A 131 -11.97 21.79 11.61
C PRO A 131 -11.83 21.36 10.15
N PRO A 132 -12.50 20.28 9.72
CA PRO A 132 -12.46 19.87 8.31
C PRO A 132 -12.96 21.03 7.45
N SER A 133 -12.04 21.80 6.88
CA SER A 133 -12.36 22.76 5.86
C SER A 133 -12.73 21.95 4.62
N ASN A 134 -14.01 21.96 4.27
CA ASN A 134 -14.45 21.47 2.99
C ASN A 134 -13.86 22.40 1.90
N PRO A 135 -13.29 21.90 0.79
CA PRO A 135 -13.06 20.50 0.39
C PRO A 135 -11.62 19.98 0.68
N VAL A 136 -11.45 18.64 0.66
CA VAL A 136 -10.14 17.95 0.76
C VAL A 136 -9.18 18.45 -0.32
N ASN A 137 -8.04 19.01 0.08
CA ASN A 137 -6.96 19.40 -0.82
C ASN A 137 -5.89 18.29 -0.87
N LEU A 138 -5.77 17.58 -1.98
CA LEU A 138 -4.74 16.53 -2.14
C LEU A 138 -3.31 17.07 -2.04
N ALA A 139 -3.08 18.37 -2.26
CA ALA A 139 -1.77 18.98 -2.10
C ALA A 139 -1.25 18.93 -0.64
N ASP A 140 -2.14 18.74 0.34
CA ASP A 140 -1.76 18.62 1.76
C ASP A 140 -1.26 17.21 2.12
N TYR A 141 -1.36 16.26 1.20
CA TYR A 141 -1.05 14.86 1.41
C TYR A 141 0.20 14.44 0.63
N GLN A 142 0.96 13.55 1.24
CA GLN A 142 1.89 12.69 0.52
C GLN A 142 1.14 11.48 -0.02
N SER A 143 1.68 10.88 -1.08
CA SER A 143 1.18 9.64 -1.65
C SER A 143 2.23 8.53 -1.57
N SER A 144 1.75 7.29 -1.47
CA SER A 144 2.58 6.09 -1.52
C SER A 144 1.86 5.05 -2.36
N THR A 145 2.44 4.75 -3.50
CA THR A 145 1.91 3.82 -4.49
C THR A 145 2.66 2.50 -4.43
N LEU A 146 1.94 1.40 -4.53
CA LEU A 146 2.54 0.07 -4.61
C LEU A 146 1.65 -0.87 -5.40
N GLU A 147 2.28 -1.86 -6.02
CA GLU A 147 1.60 -2.95 -6.68
C GLU A 147 1.42 -4.11 -5.71
N GLU A 148 0.21 -4.63 -5.61
CA GLU A 148 -0.11 -5.80 -4.79
C GLU A 148 -1.08 -6.75 -5.50
N SER A 149 -1.12 -7.98 -4.99
CA SER A 149 -2.11 -8.97 -5.36
C SER A 149 -3.45 -8.68 -4.69
N ARG A 150 -4.53 -9.09 -5.37
CA ARG A 150 -5.90 -9.00 -4.85
C ARG A 150 -6.36 -10.31 -4.20
N THR A 151 -5.54 -11.34 -4.17
CA THR A 151 -5.81 -12.59 -3.45
C THR A 151 -5.16 -12.58 -2.07
N THR A 152 -5.76 -13.30 -1.12
CA THR A 152 -5.22 -13.43 0.25
C THR A 152 -3.96 -14.29 0.28
N ILE A 153 -3.89 -15.31 -0.58
CA ILE A 153 -2.75 -16.20 -0.73
C ILE A 153 -2.52 -16.35 -2.23
N GLU A 154 -1.28 -16.13 -2.68
CA GLU A 154 -0.83 -16.39 -4.04
C GLU A 154 0.57 -16.99 -3.98
N SER A 155 0.83 -17.97 -4.85
CA SER A 155 2.12 -18.69 -4.88
C SER A 155 2.58 -19.26 -3.53
N GLY A 156 1.64 -19.62 -2.66
CA GLY A 156 1.94 -20.16 -1.32
C GLY A 156 2.40 -19.13 -0.29
N THR A 157 2.30 -17.83 -0.58
CA THR A 157 2.67 -16.75 0.36
C THR A 157 1.51 -15.79 0.62
N THR A 158 1.50 -15.19 1.82
CA THR A 158 0.62 -14.09 2.22
C THR A 158 1.27 -12.72 2.03
N GLY A 159 2.55 -12.67 1.64
CA GLY A 159 3.35 -11.45 1.54
C GLY A 159 3.09 -10.58 0.31
N LEU A 160 2.19 -11.01 -0.60
CA LEU A 160 1.89 -10.29 -1.85
C LEU A 160 0.79 -9.24 -1.71
N ARG A 161 0.33 -8.94 -0.49
CA ARG A 161 -0.64 -7.88 -0.19
C ARG A 161 -0.30 -7.11 1.06
N THR A 162 -0.82 -5.90 1.16
CA THR A 162 -0.74 -5.13 2.41
C THR A 162 -1.77 -5.63 3.42
N TRP A 163 -1.31 -5.85 4.65
CA TRP A 163 -2.16 -6.26 5.77
C TRP A 163 -2.55 -5.06 6.65
N PHE A 164 -3.69 -5.18 7.33
CA PHE A 164 -4.26 -4.06 8.10
C PHE A 164 -3.32 -3.56 9.21
N ALA A 165 -2.57 -4.46 9.85
CA ALA A 165 -1.61 -4.08 10.88
C ALA A 165 -0.51 -3.15 10.33
N SER A 166 -0.12 -3.29 9.06
CA SER A 166 0.85 -2.41 8.40
C SER A 166 0.31 -0.99 8.24
N HIS A 167 -1.00 -0.82 7.96
CA HIS A 167 -1.63 0.50 7.93
C HIS A 167 -1.67 1.14 9.32
N VAL A 168 -1.99 0.36 10.36
CA VAL A 168 -2.01 0.85 11.75
C VAL A 168 -0.60 1.28 12.19
N MET A 169 0.42 0.46 11.90
CA MET A 169 1.82 0.76 12.20
C MET A 169 2.31 1.98 11.43
N ALA A 170 2.02 2.08 10.12
CA ALA A 170 2.38 3.24 9.31
C ALA A 170 1.79 4.53 9.90
N ARG A 171 0.51 4.53 10.29
CA ARG A 171 -0.12 5.68 10.95
C ARG A 171 0.59 6.04 12.27
N TYR A 172 0.97 5.03 13.05
CA TYR A 172 1.71 5.23 14.29
C TYR A 172 3.09 5.87 14.03
N LEU A 173 3.84 5.41 13.02
CA LEU A 173 5.12 6.00 12.63
C LEU A 173 4.99 7.43 12.10
N ILE A 174 3.96 7.72 11.31
CA ILE A 174 3.67 9.08 10.82
C ILE A 174 3.42 10.04 11.99
N GLN A 175 2.81 9.57 13.08
CA GLN A 175 2.53 10.36 14.28
C GLN A 175 3.73 10.47 15.23
N ASN A 176 4.66 9.51 15.18
CA ASN A 176 5.80 9.38 16.10
C ASN A 176 7.09 9.21 15.27
N ARG A 177 7.40 10.23 14.47
CA ARG A 177 8.45 10.13 13.44
C ARG A 177 9.84 9.92 14.04
N ASP A 178 10.08 10.47 15.22
CA ASP A 178 11.29 10.29 16.02
C ASP A 178 11.66 8.82 16.29
N ILE A 179 10.69 7.90 16.14
CA ILE A 179 10.96 6.46 16.21
C ILE A 179 11.88 6.01 15.08
N ILE A 180 11.77 6.57 13.88
CA ILE A 180 12.47 6.09 12.67
C ILE A 180 13.42 7.12 12.06
N GLU A 181 13.20 8.41 12.29
CA GLU A 181 14.01 9.47 11.69
C GLU A 181 15.47 9.39 12.15
N GLY A 182 16.39 9.41 11.19
CA GLY A 182 17.83 9.31 11.47
C GLY A 182 18.32 7.92 11.94
N LYS A 183 17.45 6.91 12.03
CA LYS A 183 17.79 5.60 12.61
C LYS A 183 18.08 4.54 11.56
N ARG A 184 18.76 3.47 11.99
CA ARG A 184 18.90 2.23 11.23
C ARG A 184 17.73 1.32 11.57
N VAL A 185 16.93 1.00 10.56
CA VAL A 185 15.68 0.27 10.69
C VAL A 185 15.84 -1.11 10.05
N LEU A 186 15.45 -2.16 10.77
CA LEU A 186 15.25 -3.50 10.22
C LEU A 186 13.75 -3.81 10.23
N GLU A 187 13.16 -4.04 9.07
CA GLU A 187 11.80 -4.54 8.96
C GLU A 187 11.81 -6.05 8.69
N LEU A 188 11.18 -6.81 9.59
CA LEU A 188 10.96 -8.25 9.46
C LEU A 188 9.62 -8.52 8.77
N GLY A 189 9.62 -9.39 7.77
CA GLY A 189 8.39 -9.74 7.03
C GLY A 189 7.82 -8.55 6.28
N SER A 190 8.64 -7.87 5.47
CA SER A 190 8.28 -6.64 4.77
C SER A 190 7.16 -6.82 3.75
N GLY A 191 6.89 -8.05 3.29
CA GLY A 191 5.86 -8.31 2.29
C GLY A 191 6.09 -7.47 1.03
N VAL A 192 5.04 -6.80 0.54
CA VAL A 192 5.09 -5.90 -0.63
C VAL A 192 5.80 -4.56 -0.38
N GLY A 193 6.26 -4.29 0.85
CA GLY A 193 7.07 -3.12 1.19
C GLY A 193 6.30 -1.86 1.56
N PHE A 194 5.01 -1.95 1.89
CA PHE A 194 4.18 -0.79 2.24
C PHE A 194 4.78 0.02 3.40
N LEU A 195 5.11 -0.63 4.52
CA LEU A 195 5.65 0.05 5.69
C LEU A 195 7.06 0.60 5.41
N GLY A 196 7.88 -0.14 4.66
CA GLY A 196 9.17 0.31 4.15
C GLY A 196 9.10 1.58 3.29
N ILE A 197 8.10 1.72 2.40
CA ILE A 197 7.85 2.94 1.62
C ILE A 197 7.58 4.12 2.57
N ILE A 198 6.72 3.92 3.56
CA ILE A 198 6.38 4.96 4.54
C ILE A 198 7.60 5.35 5.37
N ALA A 199 8.34 4.37 5.90
CA ALA A 199 9.54 4.62 6.71
C ALA A 199 10.61 5.38 5.91
N ALA A 200 10.90 4.95 4.68
CA ALA A 200 11.85 5.62 3.79
C ALA A 200 11.40 7.06 3.46
N SER A 201 10.11 7.25 3.20
CA SER A 201 9.55 8.57 2.92
C SER A 201 9.67 9.50 4.13
N LEU A 202 9.41 9.00 5.35
CA LEU A 202 9.56 9.78 6.58
C LEU A 202 11.03 10.15 6.84
N GLN A 203 11.99 9.23 6.60
CA GLN A 203 13.41 9.55 6.66
C GLN A 203 13.83 10.61 5.62
N GLN A 204 13.29 10.55 4.39
CA GLN A 204 13.55 11.57 3.36
C GLN A 204 12.96 12.95 3.70
N LEU A 205 11.78 12.99 4.33
CA LEU A 205 11.14 14.23 4.76
C LEU A 205 11.83 14.86 5.98
N SER A 206 12.70 14.12 6.67
CA SER A 206 13.44 14.62 7.82
C SER A 206 14.54 15.58 7.35
N SER A 207 14.52 16.83 7.82
CA SER A 207 15.58 17.80 7.50
C SER A 207 16.94 17.35 8.04
N ARG A 208 18.01 17.68 7.30
CA ARG A 208 19.44 17.31 7.47
C ARG A 208 20.12 17.71 8.79
N ASN A 209 19.34 17.99 9.84
CA ASN A 209 19.81 18.52 11.11
C ASN A 209 19.87 17.46 12.23
N THR A 210 19.62 16.18 11.94
CA THR A 210 19.88 15.09 12.91
C THR A 210 21.34 14.67 12.82
N PRO A 211 22.18 14.97 13.82
CA PRO A 211 23.52 14.40 13.89
C PRO A 211 23.44 12.97 14.43
N SER A 212 24.25 12.07 13.86
CA SER A 212 25.02 11.01 14.55
C SER A 212 24.93 9.60 13.97
N THR A 213 24.03 9.29 13.05
CA THR A 213 23.99 7.96 12.37
C THR A 213 23.61 8.13 10.90
N SER A 214 24.27 7.37 10.01
CA SER A 214 23.80 7.24 8.62
C SER A 214 22.50 6.43 8.65
N PRO A 215 21.32 7.05 8.41
CA PRO A 215 20.07 6.32 8.43
C PRO A 215 20.08 5.26 7.32
N SER A 216 19.56 4.08 7.64
CA SER A 216 19.40 3.01 6.67
C SER A 216 18.16 2.21 6.98
N ILE A 217 17.60 1.57 5.96
CA ILE A 217 16.43 0.71 6.10
C ILE A 217 16.76 -0.62 5.43
N TRP A 218 16.63 -1.70 6.19
CA TRP A 218 16.73 -3.07 5.70
C TRP A 218 15.35 -3.69 5.69
N LEU A 219 14.85 -3.99 4.49
CA LEU A 219 13.59 -4.67 4.27
C LEU A 219 13.88 -6.15 4.05
N THR A 220 13.20 -7.01 4.80
CA THR A 220 13.51 -8.45 4.79
C THR A 220 12.26 -9.30 4.71
N ASP A 221 12.36 -10.39 3.97
CA ASP A 221 11.31 -11.40 3.83
C ASP A 221 11.98 -12.75 3.57
N ALA A 222 11.34 -13.86 3.93
CA ALA A 222 11.88 -15.19 3.66
C ALA A 222 11.71 -15.58 2.17
N ASN A 223 10.81 -14.91 1.45
CA ASN A 223 10.51 -15.21 0.06
C ASN A 223 11.14 -14.17 -0.91
N GLU A 224 12.06 -14.62 -1.76
CA GLU A 224 12.76 -13.75 -2.73
C GLU A 224 11.83 -13.09 -3.77
N GLU A 225 10.74 -13.76 -4.18
CA GLU A 225 9.78 -13.18 -5.13
C GLU A 225 9.00 -12.02 -4.48
N VAL A 226 8.60 -12.19 -3.22
CA VAL A 226 7.99 -11.12 -2.41
C VAL A 226 8.96 -9.97 -2.25
N LEU A 227 10.22 -10.25 -1.93
CA LEU A 227 11.25 -9.23 -1.76
C LEU A 227 11.58 -8.50 -3.07
N THR A 228 11.51 -9.19 -4.21
CA THR A 228 11.64 -8.59 -5.54
C THR A 228 10.51 -7.60 -5.80
N LEU A 229 9.27 -7.95 -5.45
CA LEU A 229 8.12 -7.04 -5.52
C LEU A 229 8.28 -5.85 -4.55
N CYS A 230 8.69 -6.11 -3.31
CA CYS A 230 9.01 -5.10 -2.30
C CYS A 230 10.00 -4.06 -2.87
N ARG A 231 11.11 -4.53 -3.44
CA ARG A 231 12.13 -3.68 -4.05
C ARG A 231 11.54 -2.81 -5.16
N ARG A 232 10.78 -3.41 -6.07
CA ARG A 232 10.14 -2.69 -7.16
C ARG A 232 9.18 -1.61 -6.66
N ASN A 233 8.37 -1.92 -5.64
CA ASN A 233 7.41 -0.98 -5.03
C ASN A 233 8.11 0.20 -4.34
N VAL A 234 9.13 -0.07 -3.53
CA VAL A 234 9.92 0.96 -2.85
C VAL A 234 10.62 1.90 -3.84
N GLN A 235 11.04 1.35 -4.99
CA GLN A 235 11.74 2.08 -6.04
C GLN A 235 10.81 2.68 -7.11
N LEU A 236 9.49 2.61 -6.96
CA LEU A 236 8.57 3.25 -7.91
C LEU A 236 8.86 4.75 -8.00
N PRO A 237 9.08 5.32 -9.19
CA PRO A 237 9.49 6.73 -9.34
C PRO A 237 8.50 7.77 -8.79
N CYS A 238 7.24 7.39 -8.57
CA CYS A 238 6.23 8.27 -7.98
C CYS A 238 6.33 8.33 -6.44
N ASN A 239 7.06 7.41 -5.80
CA ASN A 239 7.22 7.40 -4.36
C ASN A 239 8.45 8.20 -3.95
N LEU A 240 8.31 8.96 -2.86
CA LEU A 240 9.45 9.64 -2.23
C LEU A 240 10.52 8.65 -1.73
N SER A 241 10.13 7.42 -1.38
CA SER A 241 11.07 6.36 -1.02
C SER A 241 12.09 6.04 -2.11
N SER A 242 11.76 6.28 -3.39
CA SER A 242 12.65 5.94 -4.52
C SER A 242 13.93 6.77 -4.57
N THR A 243 13.96 7.94 -3.92
CA THR A 243 15.14 8.80 -3.84
C THR A 243 16.03 8.50 -2.62
N HIS A 244 15.57 7.61 -1.72
CA HIS A 244 16.31 7.22 -0.53
C HIS A 244 17.48 6.29 -0.89
N GLN A 245 18.72 6.77 -0.68
CA GLN A 245 19.92 6.05 -1.14
C GLN A 245 20.32 4.85 -0.28
N SER A 246 19.81 4.77 0.95
CA SER A 246 20.18 3.74 1.94
C SER A 246 19.01 2.84 2.29
N VAL A 247 18.30 2.33 1.27
CA VAL A 247 17.32 1.24 1.42
C VAL A 247 17.90 -0.04 0.83
N HIS A 248 17.95 -1.07 1.66
CA HIS A 248 18.54 -2.37 1.37
C HIS A 248 17.49 -3.46 1.53
N PHE A 249 17.72 -4.58 0.86
CA PHE A 249 16.79 -5.69 0.81
C PHE A 249 17.58 -6.98 1.01
N ARG A 250 17.10 -7.87 1.89
CA ARG A 250 17.75 -9.15 2.16
C ARG A 250 16.73 -10.24 2.37
N VAL A 251 16.97 -11.41 1.78
CA VAL A 251 16.26 -12.62 2.22
C VAL A 251 16.70 -12.93 3.64
N LEU A 252 15.73 -13.16 4.51
CA LEU A 252 15.97 -13.47 5.91
C LEU A 252 14.97 -14.51 6.36
N ASP A 253 15.42 -15.75 6.46
CA ASP A 253 14.67 -16.82 7.09
C ASP A 253 14.92 -16.79 8.60
N TRP A 254 13.85 -16.65 9.38
CA TRP A 254 13.97 -16.57 10.83
C TRP A 254 14.45 -17.89 11.44
N GLU A 255 14.19 -19.03 10.79
CA GLU A 255 14.59 -20.34 11.30
C GLU A 255 16.12 -20.52 11.34
N GLU A 256 16.86 -19.73 10.56
CA GLU A 256 18.33 -19.66 10.65
C GLU A 256 18.81 -19.30 12.05
N ALA A 257 18.02 -18.54 12.83
CA ALA A 257 18.36 -18.14 14.19
C ALA A 257 18.36 -19.29 15.21
N LEU A 258 17.75 -20.43 14.87
CA LEU A 258 17.74 -21.64 15.71
C LEU A 258 18.78 -22.67 15.28
N GLN A 259 19.49 -22.45 14.17
CA GLN A 259 20.53 -23.37 13.71
C GLN A 259 21.75 -23.33 14.65
N PRO A 260 22.57 -24.39 14.71
CA PRO A 260 23.75 -24.40 15.58
C PRO A 260 24.82 -23.38 15.20
N ASP A 261 24.96 -23.07 13.92
CA ASP A 261 25.92 -22.10 13.39
C ASP A 261 25.21 -20.81 12.95
N VAL A 262 25.11 -19.86 13.89
CA VAL A 262 24.51 -18.53 13.66
C VAL A 262 25.57 -17.44 13.48
N ALA A 263 26.85 -17.77 13.31
CA ALA A 263 27.92 -16.77 13.32
C ALA A 263 27.76 -15.74 12.20
N LEU A 264 27.42 -16.20 10.99
CA LEU A 264 27.17 -15.33 9.83
C LEU A 264 25.93 -14.46 10.05
N LEU A 265 24.82 -15.07 10.47
CA LEU A 265 23.57 -14.34 10.76
C LEU A 265 23.80 -13.26 11.83
N LYS A 266 24.55 -13.59 12.88
CA LYS A 266 24.88 -12.65 13.94
C LYS A 266 25.73 -11.47 13.42
N ALA A 267 26.74 -11.73 12.58
CA ALA A 267 27.53 -10.67 11.97
C ALA A 267 26.66 -9.75 11.08
N ILE A 268 25.74 -10.33 10.30
CA ILE A 268 24.77 -9.58 9.50
C ILE A 268 23.90 -8.69 10.39
N LEU A 269 23.29 -9.24 11.44
CA LEU A 269 22.35 -8.51 12.29
C LEU A 269 23.05 -7.46 13.15
N GLN A 270 24.24 -7.76 13.69
CA GLN A 270 24.90 -6.92 14.70
C GLN A 270 25.94 -5.93 14.13
N ASP A 271 26.60 -6.29 13.02
CA ASP A 271 27.69 -5.50 12.45
C ASP A 271 27.25 -4.77 11.17
N GLU A 272 26.54 -5.46 10.26
CA GLU A 272 26.10 -4.89 8.98
C GLU A 272 24.81 -4.07 9.11
N ILE A 273 23.72 -4.71 9.56
CA ILE A 273 22.40 -4.09 9.69
C ILE A 273 22.40 -3.20 10.93
N ASN A 274 22.77 -3.78 12.08
CA ASN A 274 22.96 -3.11 13.35
C ASN A 274 21.78 -2.17 13.67
N PRO A 275 20.55 -2.70 13.78
CA PRO A 275 19.35 -1.87 13.81
C PRO A 275 19.22 -1.14 15.15
N ASP A 276 18.82 0.13 15.09
CA ASP A 276 18.37 0.88 16.26
C ASP A 276 16.88 0.60 16.54
N VAL A 277 16.13 0.23 15.50
CA VAL A 277 14.71 -0.12 15.57
C VAL A 277 14.43 -1.34 14.69
N ILE A 278 13.65 -2.26 15.24
CA ILE A 278 13.11 -3.40 14.51
C ILE A 278 11.61 -3.19 14.34
N LEU A 279 11.13 -3.28 13.11
CA LEU A 279 9.71 -3.21 12.74
C LEU A 279 9.22 -4.61 12.34
N GLY A 280 7.96 -4.87 12.60
CA GLY A 280 7.26 -6.07 12.15
C GLY A 280 5.77 -5.84 12.28
N ALA A 281 5.03 -6.02 11.19
CA ALA A 281 3.58 -5.84 11.16
C ALA A 281 2.92 -7.11 10.62
N ASP A 282 2.00 -7.67 11.42
CA ASP A 282 1.29 -8.93 11.10
C ASP A 282 2.19 -10.17 10.90
N ILE A 283 3.33 -10.22 11.58
CA ILE A 283 4.32 -11.30 11.44
C ILE A 283 4.13 -12.48 12.42
N VAL A 284 3.17 -12.39 13.34
CA VAL A 284 2.87 -13.43 14.34
C VAL A 284 1.52 -14.08 14.01
N PHE A 285 1.54 -14.96 12.99
CA PHE A 285 0.34 -15.67 12.52
C PHE A 285 0.46 -17.18 12.63
N ASP A 286 1.69 -17.73 12.56
CA ASP A 286 1.96 -19.15 12.76
C ASP A 286 2.75 -19.35 14.09
N PRO A 287 2.17 -20.03 15.09
CA PRO A 287 2.84 -20.30 16.36
C PRO A 287 4.17 -21.04 16.23
N THR A 288 4.36 -21.82 15.17
CA THR A 288 5.60 -22.59 14.94
C THR A 288 6.80 -21.70 14.62
N LEU A 289 6.57 -20.50 14.07
CA LEU A 289 7.60 -19.52 13.73
C LEU A 289 8.02 -18.65 14.92
N VAL A 290 7.25 -18.64 16.01
CA VAL A 290 7.49 -17.77 17.18
C VAL A 290 8.87 -17.99 17.81
N PRO A 291 9.34 -19.24 18.06
CA PRO A 291 10.68 -19.46 18.61
C PRO A 291 11.79 -18.87 17.73
N SER A 292 11.68 -19.06 16.41
CA SER A 292 12.61 -18.55 15.41
C SER A 292 12.63 -17.02 15.39
N LEU A 293 11.45 -16.39 15.37
CA LEU A 293 11.32 -14.94 15.42
C LEU A 293 11.92 -14.34 16.70
N VAL A 294 11.64 -14.94 17.86
CA VAL A 294 12.18 -14.48 19.15
C VAL A 294 13.71 -14.62 19.18
N ALA A 295 14.25 -15.75 18.70
CA ALA A 295 15.69 -15.96 18.63
C ALA A 295 16.36 -14.91 17.72
N LEU A 296 15.77 -14.63 16.56
CA LEU A 296 16.29 -13.63 15.62
C LEU A 296 16.27 -12.21 16.20
N ILE A 297 15.17 -11.83 16.88
CA ILE A 297 15.09 -10.54 17.59
C ILE A 297 16.16 -10.48 18.69
N ALA A 298 16.34 -11.55 19.47
CA ALA A 298 17.36 -11.60 20.51
C ALA A 298 18.79 -11.45 19.95
N LEU A 299 19.08 -12.03 18.78
CA LEU A 299 20.35 -11.83 18.07
C LEU A 299 20.52 -10.40 17.55
N SER A 300 19.43 -9.75 17.15
CA SER A 300 19.43 -8.39 16.59
C SER A 300 19.57 -7.30 17.66
N LEU A 301 19.10 -7.56 18.88
CA LEU A 301 19.15 -6.61 19.98
C LEU A 301 20.53 -6.56 20.61
N ARG A 302 21.02 -5.34 20.87
CA ARG A 302 22.22 -5.11 21.68
C ARG A 302 21.83 -5.04 23.16
N PRO A 303 22.70 -5.48 24.09
CA PRO A 303 22.56 -5.11 25.50
C PRO A 303 22.51 -3.58 25.59
N GLY A 304 21.48 -3.04 26.24
CA GLY A 304 21.40 -1.60 26.46
C GLY A 304 22.64 -1.12 27.21
N LEU A 305 23.25 -0.02 26.75
CA LEU A 305 24.19 0.71 27.59
C LEU A 305 23.46 1.06 28.88
N GLU A 306 23.93 0.54 30.02
CA GLU A 306 23.49 1.04 31.32
C GLU A 306 23.65 2.57 31.25
N ARG A 307 22.54 3.29 31.40
CA ARG A 307 22.62 4.74 31.55
C ARG A 307 23.42 4.97 32.82
N GLY A 308 24.70 5.29 32.67
CA GLY A 308 25.57 5.67 33.78
C GLY A 308 24.83 6.69 34.63
N THR A 309 24.70 6.36 35.91
CA THR A 309 24.13 7.16 36.99
C THR A 309 24.66 8.58 37.01
#